data_AF-U9TJZ0-F1
#
_entry.id   AF-U9TJZ0-F1
#
_cell.length_a   1.000
_cell.length_b   1.000
_cell.length_c   1.000
_cell.angle_alpha   90.00
_cell.angle_beta   90.00
_cell.angle_gamma   90.00
#
_symmetry.space_group_name_H-M   'P 1'
#
loop_
_entity.id
_entity.type
_entity.pdbx_description
1 polymer ?
#
loop_
_entity_poly.entity_id
_entity_poly.type
_entity_poly.pdbx_seq_one_letter_code
_entity_poly.pdbx_strand_id
1 'polypeptide(L)'
;MTDFLNYSSLLISTTIKHYLNGPPRPSWNLKNHLSFAKFVLFNSAETIEQFQSVSSLPVPAKTGVIINEFKINNKYRNEAQVYLDKILKPYEHVLDPEWKNLKDDGIFAEWVQVPNDEWEKREVRKTILYLHGGAYSFLCKKSHRPITSSFAKMANARVLGKLNLGRMKFLLIYKSISN
;
A
#
# COMPACT_ATOMS: atom_id res chain seq x y z
N MET A 1 29.34 6.33 17.08
CA MET A 1 30.17 5.12 16.88
C MET A 1 29.31 3.85 16.88
N THR A 2 28.34 3.75 17.79
CA THR A 2 27.30 2.71 17.84
C THR A 2 26.45 2.61 16.57
N ASP A 3 26.01 3.73 15.99
CA ASP A 3 25.15 3.71 14.80
C ASP A 3 25.84 3.14 13.55
N PHE A 4 27.15 3.39 13.41
CA PHE A 4 27.96 2.84 12.33
C PHE A 4 28.14 1.31 12.46
N LEU A 5 28.34 0.82 13.69
CA LEU A 5 28.44 -0.61 13.98
C LEU A 5 27.09 -1.32 13.76
N ASN A 6 25.99 -0.70 14.18
CA ASN A 6 24.65 -1.22 13.95
C ASN A 6 24.30 -1.27 12.46
N TYR A 7 24.63 -0.22 11.71
CA TYR A 7 24.43 -0.14 10.27
C TYR A 7 25.24 -1.21 9.51
N SER A 8 26.53 -1.33 9.83
CA SER A 8 27.41 -2.32 9.19
C SER A 8 26.97 -3.75 9.52
N SER A 9 26.61 -4.04 10.77
CA SER A 9 26.05 -5.33 11.18
C SER A 9 24.76 -5.68 10.43
N LEU A 10 23.85 -4.72 10.25
CA LEU A 10 22.60 -4.91 9.51
C LEU A 10 22.85 -5.26 8.03
N LEU A 11 23.77 -4.55 7.36
CA LEU A 11 24.10 -4.81 5.95
C LEU A 11 24.75 -6.18 5.77
N ILE A 12 25.68 -6.54 6.66
CA ILE A 12 26.35 -7.84 6.65
C ILE A 12 25.33 -8.96 6.88
N SER A 13 24.51 -8.86 7.94
CA SER A 13 23.48 -9.84 8.25
C SER A 13 22.46 -9.99 7.11
N THR A 14 22.03 -8.87 6.51
CA THR A 14 21.09 -8.88 5.36
C THR A 14 21.70 -9.57 4.14
N THR A 15 22.99 -9.32 3.87
CA THR A 15 23.72 -9.95 2.75
C THR A 15 23.87 -11.45 2.98
N ILE A 16 24.26 -11.87 4.19
CA ILE A 16 24.37 -13.30 4.55
C ILE A 16 23.01 -13.98 4.40
N LYS A 17 21.94 -13.41 4.98
CA LYS A 17 20.58 -13.95 4.87
C LYS A 17 20.09 -14.05 3.43
N HIS A 18 20.45 -13.11 2.57
CA HIS A 18 20.07 -13.12 1.15
C HIS A 18 20.57 -14.36 0.41
N TYR A 19 21.76 -14.86 0.74
CA TYR A 19 22.34 -16.04 0.10
C TYR A 19 22.05 -17.34 0.85
N LEU A 20 21.80 -17.30 2.17
CA LEU A 20 21.53 -18.50 2.97
C LEU A 20 20.06 -18.94 2.96
N ASN A 21 19.10 -18.02 2.86
CA ASN A 21 17.66 -18.34 2.96
C ASN A 21 17.04 -18.81 1.63
N GLY A 22 17.85 -19.43 0.77
CA GLY A 22 17.46 -19.94 -0.54
C GLY A 22 17.90 -19.05 -1.70
N PRO A 23 17.71 -19.50 -2.95
CA PRO A 23 18.14 -18.76 -4.12
C PRO A 23 17.42 -17.41 -4.21
N PRO A 24 18.16 -16.32 -4.49
CA PRO A 24 17.57 -14.99 -4.55
C PRO A 24 16.54 -14.91 -5.67
N ARG A 25 15.36 -14.37 -5.36
CA ARG A 25 14.29 -14.21 -6.36
C ARG A 25 14.70 -13.13 -7.36
N PRO A 26 14.48 -13.31 -8.67
CA PRO A 26 14.82 -12.30 -9.67
C PRO A 26 14.20 -10.91 -9.42
N SER A 27 12.98 -10.89 -8.86
CA SER A 27 12.26 -9.67 -8.47
C SER A 27 12.76 -9.04 -7.16
N TRP A 28 13.61 -9.73 -6.40
CA TRP A 28 14.04 -9.35 -5.05
C TRP A 28 15.53 -9.63 -4.85
N ASN A 29 16.35 -8.94 -5.65
CA ASN A 29 17.81 -9.06 -5.63
C ASN A 29 18.43 -8.39 -4.39
N LEU A 30 19.75 -8.57 -4.21
CA LEU A 30 20.50 -8.02 -3.09
C LEU A 30 20.30 -6.51 -2.93
N LYS A 31 20.26 -5.74 -4.03
CA LYS A 31 20.03 -4.29 -3.99
C LYS A 31 18.69 -3.97 -3.32
N ASN A 32 17.63 -4.69 -3.66
CA ASN A 32 16.31 -4.49 -3.07
C ASN A 32 16.31 -4.84 -1.57
N HIS A 33 16.95 -5.95 -1.17
CA HIS A 33 17.10 -6.31 0.24
C HIS A 33 17.84 -5.25 1.05
N LEU A 34 18.98 -4.75 0.53
CA LEU A 34 19.77 -3.72 1.21
C LEU A 34 19.02 -2.38 1.25
N SER A 35 18.35 -1.99 0.16
CA SER A 35 17.51 -0.79 0.13
C SER A 35 16.39 -0.86 1.17
N PHE A 36 15.74 -2.01 1.31
CA PHE A 36 14.69 -2.20 2.32
C PHE A 36 15.25 -2.19 3.74
N ALA A 37 16.37 -2.88 4.00
CA ALA A 37 17.02 -2.87 5.31
C ALA A 37 17.43 -1.44 5.74
N LYS A 38 17.99 -0.66 4.81
CA LYS A 38 18.31 0.76 5.03
C LYS A 38 17.05 1.56 5.36
N PHE A 39 16.01 1.39 4.55
CA PHE A 39 14.73 2.06 4.74
C PHE A 39 14.13 1.77 6.13
N VAL A 40 14.13 0.51 6.58
CA VAL A 40 13.65 0.15 7.93
C VAL A 40 14.50 0.82 9.01
N LEU A 41 15.82 0.81 8.87
CA LEU A 41 16.71 1.45 9.85
C LEU A 41 16.52 2.98 9.91
N PHE A 42 16.42 3.64 8.76
CA PHE A 42 16.24 5.09 8.72
C PHE A 42 14.92 5.55 9.35
N ASN A 43 13.90 4.70 9.32
CA ASN A 43 12.57 5.01 9.87
C ASN A 43 12.29 4.28 11.19
N SER A 44 13.28 3.62 11.81
CA SER A 44 13.04 2.78 13.00
C SER A 44 12.68 3.56 14.26
N ALA A 45 12.98 4.87 14.27
CA ALA A 45 12.68 5.77 15.39
C ALA A 45 11.35 6.53 15.21
N GLU A 46 10.74 6.46 14.02
CA GLU A 46 9.49 7.18 13.73
C GLU A 46 8.28 6.33 14.11
N THR A 47 7.23 7.00 14.60
CA THR A 47 5.93 6.34 14.73
C THR A 47 5.30 6.15 13.36
N ILE A 48 4.34 5.22 13.26
CA ILE A 48 3.62 4.97 12.01
C ILE A 48 2.90 6.24 11.54
N GLU A 49 2.36 7.02 12.45
CA GLU A 49 1.64 8.27 12.16
C GLU A 49 2.58 9.34 11.58
N GLN A 50 3.78 9.46 12.14
CA GLN A 50 4.83 10.34 11.60
C GLN A 50 5.20 9.90 10.19
N PHE A 51 5.42 8.60 10.02
CA PHE A 51 5.80 8.03 8.73
C PHE A 51 4.70 8.14 7.66
N GLN A 52 3.42 8.05 8.06
CA GLN A 52 2.26 8.27 7.20
C GLN A 52 2.16 9.72 6.70
N SER A 53 2.50 10.67 7.56
CA SER A 53 2.43 12.10 7.24
C SER A 53 3.39 12.49 6.10
N VAL A 54 4.59 11.91 6.09
CA VAL A 54 5.64 12.19 5.10
C VAL A 54 5.56 11.31 3.86
N SER A 55 5.06 10.07 3.98
CA SER A 55 4.99 9.13 2.86
C SER A 55 3.81 9.38 1.91
N SER A 56 2.85 10.22 2.31
CA SER A 56 1.67 10.55 1.52
C SER A 56 1.91 11.60 0.42
N LEU A 57 3.18 11.95 0.15
CA LEU A 57 3.54 12.97 -0.84
C LEU A 57 3.04 12.60 -2.25
N PRO A 58 2.35 13.51 -2.94
CA PRO A 58 1.82 13.24 -4.26
C PRO A 58 2.94 13.21 -5.31
N VAL A 59 2.87 12.24 -6.23
CA VAL A 59 3.72 12.17 -7.42
C VAL A 59 2.84 12.43 -8.63
N PRO A 60 3.26 13.26 -9.61
CA PRO A 60 2.44 13.53 -10.79
C PRO A 60 2.16 12.25 -11.60
N ALA A 61 0.98 12.20 -12.21
CA ALA A 61 0.64 11.18 -13.19
C ALA A 61 1.52 11.33 -14.44
N LYS A 62 1.68 10.26 -15.22
CA LYS A 62 2.41 10.36 -16.49
C LYS A 62 1.62 11.20 -17.51
N THR A 63 2.32 11.92 -18.37
CA THR A 63 1.74 12.75 -19.44
C THR A 63 0.68 12.01 -20.25
N GLY A 64 -0.43 12.67 -20.59
CA GLY A 64 -1.50 12.08 -21.39
C GLY A 64 -2.40 11.10 -20.61
N VAL A 65 -2.47 11.23 -19.29
CA VAL A 65 -3.39 10.49 -18.42
C VAL A 65 -4.21 11.49 -17.63
N ILE A 66 -5.50 11.22 -17.51
CA ILE A 66 -6.44 12.00 -16.69
C ILE A 66 -6.70 11.23 -15.40
N ILE A 67 -6.76 11.98 -14.29
CA ILE A 67 -7.11 11.48 -12.97
C ILE A 67 -8.44 12.07 -12.56
N ASN A 68 -9.45 11.22 -12.33
CA ASN A 68 -10.75 11.64 -11.82
C ASN A 68 -10.90 11.11 -10.38
N GLU A 69 -10.74 11.99 -9.40
CA GLU A 69 -10.93 11.63 -7.99
C GLU A 69 -12.43 11.59 -7.65
N PHE A 70 -12.82 10.59 -6.86
CA PHE A 70 -14.19 10.48 -6.37
C PHE A 70 -14.21 9.76 -5.02
N LYS A 71 -15.40 9.71 -4.41
CA LYS A 71 -15.61 9.07 -3.12
C LYS A 71 -16.61 7.93 -3.23
N ILE A 72 -16.21 6.75 -2.76
CA ILE A 72 -17.07 5.57 -2.65
C ILE A 72 -17.86 5.68 -1.35
N ASN A 73 -19.18 5.59 -1.44
CA ASN A 73 -20.09 5.70 -0.30
C ASN A 73 -19.89 4.54 0.70
N ASN A 74 -20.06 4.83 2.00
CA ASN A 74 -19.98 3.84 3.08
C ASN A 74 -21.04 2.73 3.02
N LYS A 75 -22.11 2.87 2.23
CA LYS A 75 -23.11 1.82 2.01
C LYS A 75 -22.46 0.45 1.78
N TYR A 76 -21.46 0.38 0.90
CA TYR A 76 -20.75 -0.86 0.59
C TYR A 76 -19.88 -1.38 1.75
N ARG A 77 -19.37 -0.50 2.62
CA ARG A 77 -18.61 -0.90 3.81
C ARG A 77 -19.54 -1.45 4.89
N ASN A 78 -20.70 -0.84 5.08
CA ASN A 78 -21.73 -1.35 5.98
C ASN A 78 -22.21 -2.73 5.54
N GLU A 79 -22.45 -2.92 4.24
CA GLU A 79 -22.80 -4.22 3.66
C GLU A 79 -21.68 -5.25 3.88
N ALA A 80 -20.41 -4.86 3.68
CA ALA A 80 -19.26 -5.74 3.90
C ALA A 80 -19.04 -6.10 5.37
N GLN A 81 -19.36 -5.19 6.30
CA GLN A 81 -19.13 -5.37 7.74
C GLN A 81 -19.87 -6.58 8.30
N VAL A 82 -21.09 -6.87 7.82
CA VAL A 82 -21.86 -8.06 8.23
C VAL A 82 -21.08 -9.36 7.97
N TYR A 83 -20.37 -9.43 6.84
CA TYR A 83 -19.54 -10.58 6.49
C TYR A 83 -18.23 -10.60 7.28
N LEU A 84 -17.60 -9.43 7.45
CA LEU A 84 -16.37 -9.31 8.23
C LEU A 84 -16.58 -9.67 9.69
N ASP A 85 -17.68 -9.26 10.32
CA ASP A 85 -18.02 -9.62 11.70
C ASP A 85 -18.07 -11.13 11.87
N LYS A 86 -18.66 -11.86 10.92
CA LYS A 86 -18.71 -13.32 10.95
C LYS A 86 -17.32 -13.95 10.83
N ILE A 87 -16.48 -13.44 9.93
CA ILE A 87 -15.13 -13.97 9.67
C ILE A 87 -14.19 -13.65 10.84
N LEU A 88 -14.30 -12.45 11.41
CA LEU A 88 -13.40 -11.92 12.41
C LEU A 88 -13.81 -12.26 13.85
N LYS A 89 -15.01 -12.80 14.06
CA LYS A 89 -15.52 -13.21 15.38
C LYS A 89 -14.51 -14.01 16.22
N PRO A 90 -13.79 -15.02 15.68
CA PRO A 90 -12.81 -15.76 16.48
C PRO A 90 -11.63 -14.90 16.98
N TYR A 91 -11.35 -13.79 16.30
CA TYR A 91 -10.23 -12.90 16.55
C TYR A 91 -10.63 -11.65 17.33
N GLU A 92 -11.88 -11.49 17.75
CA GLU A 92 -12.38 -10.26 18.37
C GLU A 92 -11.56 -9.83 19.61
N HIS A 93 -11.02 -10.80 20.36
CA HIS A 93 -10.15 -10.57 21.51
C HIS A 93 -8.78 -9.93 21.20
N VAL A 94 -8.32 -9.99 19.94
CA VAL A 94 -7.07 -9.34 19.48
C VAL A 94 -7.33 -8.18 18.54
N LEU A 95 -8.59 -7.86 18.21
CA LEU A 95 -8.94 -6.81 17.28
C LEU A 95 -9.35 -5.52 18.02
N ASP A 96 -8.76 -4.38 17.62
CA ASP A 96 -9.19 -3.06 18.03
C ASP A 96 -10.62 -2.79 17.52
N PRO A 97 -11.61 -2.51 18.39
CA PRO A 97 -12.99 -2.27 18.00
C PRO A 97 -13.18 -1.08 17.04
N GLU A 98 -12.17 -0.21 16.89
CA GLU A 98 -12.20 0.92 15.97
C GLU A 98 -12.42 0.50 14.50
N TRP A 99 -12.07 -0.73 14.10
CA TRP A 99 -12.32 -1.19 12.72
C TRP A 99 -13.81 -1.20 12.33
N LYS A 100 -14.71 -1.34 13.33
CA LYS A 100 -16.17 -1.31 13.15
C LYS A 100 -16.73 0.11 13.03
N ASN A 101 -15.94 1.13 13.39
CA ASN A 101 -16.38 2.51 13.44
C ASN A 101 -15.98 3.27 12.16
N LEU A 102 -16.91 3.35 11.20
CA LEU A 102 -16.71 4.07 9.94
C LEU A 102 -16.90 5.59 10.12
N LYS A 103 -16.00 6.22 10.88
CA LYS A 103 -16.06 7.67 11.18
C LYS A 103 -15.92 8.57 9.94
N ASP A 104 -15.37 8.05 8.86
CA ASP A 104 -15.17 8.74 7.60
C ASP A 104 -16.36 8.55 6.66
N ASP A 105 -16.71 9.54 5.85
CA ASP A 105 -17.87 9.58 4.96
C ASP A 105 -17.70 8.79 3.65
N GLY A 106 -16.74 7.86 3.58
CA GLY A 106 -16.46 7.04 2.41
C GLY A 106 -14.98 6.84 2.10
N ILE A 107 -14.71 6.05 1.05
CA ILE A 107 -13.35 5.75 0.59
C ILE A 107 -12.99 6.66 -0.57
N PHE A 108 -11.89 7.40 -0.45
CA PHE A 108 -11.34 8.14 -1.57
C PHE A 108 -10.75 7.18 -2.61
N ALA A 109 -11.17 7.35 -3.86
CA ALA A 109 -10.65 6.62 -5.00
C ALA A 109 -10.29 7.58 -6.13
N GLU A 110 -9.69 7.04 -7.18
CA GLU A 110 -9.47 7.76 -8.42
C GLU A 110 -9.57 6.81 -9.62
N TRP A 111 -10.18 7.31 -10.70
CA TRP A 111 -10.02 6.70 -12.02
C TRP A 111 -8.80 7.28 -12.70
N VAL A 112 -7.93 6.41 -13.20
CA VAL A 112 -6.76 6.75 -14.00
C VAL A 112 -7.00 6.22 -15.40
N GLN A 113 -7.06 7.14 -16.37
CA GLN A 113 -7.51 6.82 -17.73
C GLN A 113 -6.75 7.60 -18.79
N VAL A 114 -6.62 7.01 -19.98
CA VAL A 114 -6.11 7.71 -21.16
C VAL A 114 -7.30 8.43 -21.80
N PRO A 115 -7.22 9.75 -22.06
CA PRO A 115 -8.31 10.47 -22.72
C PRO A 115 -8.51 9.97 -24.14
N ASN A 116 -9.75 10.08 -24.64
CA ASN A 116 -10.11 9.70 -26.02
C ASN A 116 -9.70 8.27 -26.39
N ASP A 117 -9.67 7.36 -25.42
CA ASP A 117 -9.32 5.95 -25.61
C ASP A 117 -10.47 5.12 -26.23
N GLU A 118 -11.60 5.75 -26.54
CA GLU A 118 -12.82 5.11 -27.02
C GLU A 118 -13.32 3.96 -26.13
N TRP A 119 -12.93 3.93 -24.85
CA TRP A 119 -13.20 2.80 -23.95
C TRP A 119 -14.70 2.49 -23.83
N GLU A 120 -15.56 3.52 -23.88
CA GLU A 120 -17.02 3.33 -23.87
C GLU A 120 -17.56 2.62 -25.12
N LYS A 121 -16.87 2.71 -26.26
CA LYS A 121 -17.30 2.07 -27.52
C LYS A 121 -16.82 0.63 -27.64
N ARG A 122 -15.94 0.17 -26.75
CA ARG A 122 -15.36 -1.16 -26.83
C ARG A 122 -16.35 -2.22 -26.34
N GLU A 123 -16.39 -3.32 -27.07
CA GLU A 123 -17.09 -4.54 -26.66
C GLU A 123 -16.51 -5.09 -25.34
N VAL A 124 -15.17 -5.14 -25.26
CA VAL A 124 -14.45 -5.57 -24.04
C VAL A 124 -13.83 -4.38 -23.34
N ARG A 125 -14.38 -4.06 -22.16
CA ARG A 125 -13.95 -2.96 -21.31
C ARG A 125 -13.04 -3.46 -20.20
N LYS A 126 -11.74 -3.22 -20.34
CA LYS A 126 -10.74 -3.65 -19.35
C LYS A 126 -10.66 -2.66 -18.20
N THR A 127 -10.73 -3.18 -16.97
CA THR A 127 -10.61 -2.42 -15.73
C THR A 127 -9.61 -3.10 -14.80
N ILE A 128 -8.76 -2.31 -14.14
CA ILE A 128 -7.78 -2.78 -13.16
C ILE A 128 -8.13 -2.16 -11.82
N LEU A 129 -8.43 -2.98 -10.81
CA LEU A 129 -8.45 -2.53 -9.42
C LEU A 129 -7.02 -2.52 -8.88
N TYR A 130 -6.50 -1.34 -8.56
CA TYR A 130 -5.16 -1.19 -8.01
C TYR A 130 -5.18 -0.88 -6.52
N LEU A 131 -4.62 -1.81 -5.74
CA LEU A 131 -4.39 -1.66 -4.31
C LEU A 131 -2.89 -1.38 -4.11
N HIS A 132 -2.57 -0.21 -3.55
CA HIS A 132 -1.18 0.21 -3.42
C HIS A 132 -0.43 -0.61 -2.36
N GLY A 133 0.90 -0.67 -2.51
CA GLY A 133 1.78 -1.26 -1.51
C GLY A 133 2.02 -0.34 -0.31
N GLY A 134 3.13 -0.53 0.40
CA GLY A 134 3.46 0.28 1.58
C GLY A 134 3.03 -0.33 2.91
N ALA A 135 2.97 -1.66 2.97
CA ALA A 135 2.79 -2.45 4.20
C ALA A 135 1.62 -1.99 5.10
N TYR A 136 0.54 -1.50 4.50
CA TYR A 136 -0.62 -0.93 5.19
C TYR A 136 -0.34 0.32 6.03
N SER A 137 0.91 0.80 6.06
CA SER A 137 1.37 1.84 6.96
C SER A 137 1.92 3.08 6.26
N PHE A 138 2.19 3.07 4.95
CA PHE A 138 2.74 4.25 4.25
C PHE A 138 2.36 4.29 2.78
N LEU A 139 2.65 5.43 2.12
CA LEU A 139 2.26 5.77 0.74
C LEU A 139 0.77 6.08 0.59
N CYS A 140 0.36 6.44 -0.63
CA CYS A 140 -1.02 6.78 -0.95
C CYS A 140 -1.33 6.58 -2.44
N LYS A 141 -2.60 6.67 -2.86
CA LYS A 141 -2.98 6.61 -4.29
C LYS A 141 -2.16 7.59 -5.15
N LYS A 142 -1.92 8.80 -4.63
CA LYS A 142 -1.21 9.86 -5.34
C LYS A 142 0.26 9.52 -5.59
N SER A 143 0.93 8.89 -4.62
CA SER A 143 2.32 8.43 -4.78
C SER A 143 2.47 7.33 -5.86
N HIS A 144 1.40 6.59 -6.15
CA HIS A 144 1.39 5.49 -7.12
C HIS A 144 0.87 5.89 -8.51
N ARG A 145 0.54 7.17 -8.74
CA ARG A 145 0.09 7.66 -10.04
C ARG A 145 1.02 7.32 -11.20
N PRO A 146 2.35 7.34 -11.09
CA PRO A 146 3.22 6.89 -12.18
C PRO A 146 3.02 5.42 -12.58
N ILE A 147 2.75 4.55 -11.59
CA ILE A 147 2.53 3.12 -11.79
C ILE A 147 1.16 2.90 -12.41
N THR A 148 0.10 3.46 -11.81
CA THR A 148 -1.27 3.32 -12.33
C THR A 148 -1.42 3.94 -13.72
N SER A 149 -0.72 5.05 -14.01
CA SER A 149 -0.64 5.63 -15.35
C SER A 149 0.01 4.68 -16.37
N SER A 150 1.04 3.95 -15.95
CA SER A 150 1.71 2.96 -16.81
C SER A 150 0.78 1.79 -17.11
N PHE A 151 0.08 1.30 -16.10
CA PHE A 151 -0.93 0.25 -16.28
C PHE A 151 -2.07 0.68 -17.20
N ALA A 152 -2.59 1.90 -17.04
CA ALA A 152 -3.64 2.41 -17.90
C ALA A 152 -3.22 2.40 -19.37
N LYS A 153 -2.00 2.85 -19.66
CA LYS A 153 -1.44 2.86 -21.02
C LYS A 153 -1.12 1.47 -21.56
N MET A 154 -0.36 0.67 -20.80
CA MET A 154 0.15 -0.63 -21.27
C MET A 154 -0.95 -1.66 -21.44
N ALA A 155 -1.92 -1.68 -20.52
CA ALA A 155 -3.03 -2.64 -20.57
C ALA A 155 -4.21 -2.12 -21.41
N ASN A 156 -4.15 -0.87 -21.86
CA ASN A 156 -5.25 -0.17 -22.52
C ASN A 156 -6.56 -0.30 -21.73
N ALA A 157 -6.48 0.01 -20.43
CA ALA A 157 -7.50 -0.25 -19.43
C ALA A 157 -7.72 0.98 -18.54
N ARG A 158 -8.92 1.09 -17.93
CA ARG A 158 -9.15 2.06 -16.86
C ARG A 158 -8.66 1.49 -15.54
N VAL A 159 -7.90 2.27 -14.77
CA VAL A 159 -7.40 1.82 -13.46
C VAL A 159 -8.19 2.51 -12.36
N LEU A 160 -8.85 1.73 -11.51
CA LEU A 160 -9.43 2.20 -10.28
C LEU A 160 -8.36 2.15 -9.19
N GLY A 161 -7.73 3.29 -8.94
CA GLY A 161 -6.77 3.48 -7.85
C GLY A 161 -7.51 3.78 -6.54
N LYS A 162 -7.24 3.00 -5.49
CA LYS A 162 -7.87 3.20 -4.18
C LYS A 162 -6.90 3.87 -3.20
N LEU A 163 -7.36 4.86 -2.44
CA LEU A 163 -6.63 5.42 -1.29
C LEU A 163 -6.91 4.64 0.00
N ASN A 164 -5.79 4.28 0.62
CA ASN A 164 -5.40 4.17 2.01
C ASN A 164 -6.33 3.60 3.08
N LEU A 165 -5.72 2.64 3.75
CA LEU A 165 -5.93 2.18 5.11
C LEU A 165 -5.41 3.18 6.17
N GLY A 166 -4.76 4.30 5.78
CA GLY A 166 -4.21 5.35 6.65
C GLY A 166 -5.21 6.18 7.48
N ARG A 167 -6.47 5.74 7.61
CA ARG A 167 -7.39 6.18 8.67
C ARG A 167 -8.04 5.04 9.44
N MET A 168 -7.83 3.79 9.02
CA MET A 168 -7.96 2.67 9.93
C MET A 168 -6.66 2.68 10.73
N LYS A 169 -6.72 2.93 12.03
CA LYS A 169 -5.65 2.46 12.90
C LYS A 169 -5.60 0.95 12.69
N PHE A 170 -4.69 0.49 11.85
CA PHE A 170 -4.57 -0.93 11.62
C PHE A 170 -3.94 -1.51 12.85
N LEU A 171 -4.70 -2.43 13.43
CA LEU A 171 -4.24 -3.61 14.13
C LEU A 171 -2.94 -4.15 13.55
N LEU A 172 -1.83 -3.65 14.05
CA LEU A 172 -0.61 -4.43 14.07
C LEU A 172 -0.80 -5.49 15.15
N ILE A 173 -1.17 -6.70 14.70
CA ILE A 173 -0.87 -7.91 15.46
C ILE A 173 0.64 -8.14 15.34
N TYR A 174 1.43 -7.24 15.93
CA TYR A 174 2.79 -7.55 16.33
C TYR A 174 2.74 -7.76 17.83
N LYS A 175 2.37 -8.98 18.23
CA LYS A 175 2.85 -9.48 19.52
C LYS A 175 4.35 -9.60 19.32
N SER A 176 5.11 -8.70 19.94
CA SER A 176 6.57 -8.83 20.07
C SER A 176 6.85 -10.27 20.50
N ILE A 177 7.34 -11.10 19.59
CA ILE A 177 8.05 -12.32 19.98
C ILE A 177 9.46 -11.85 20.31
N SER A 178 9.56 -11.12 21.42
CA SER A 178 10.79 -10.95 22.17
C SER A 178 10.78 -12.07 23.20
N ASN A 179 11.38 -13.20 22.84
CA ASN A 179 12.05 -14.06 23.81
C ASN A 179 13.42 -13.45 24.08
#